data_AF-A0A383EYC4-F1
#
_entry.id   AF-A0A383EYC4-F1
#
_cell.length_a   1.000
_cell.length_b   1.000
_cell.length_c   1.000
_cell.angle_alpha   90.00
_cell.angle_beta   90.00
_cell.angle_gamma   90.00
#
_symmetry.space_group_name_H-M   'P 1'
#
loop_
_entity.id
_entity.type
_entity.pdbx_description
1 polymer ?
#
loop_
_entity_poly.entity_id
_entity_poly.type
_entity_poly.pdbx_seq_one_letter_code
_entity_poly.pdbx_strand_id
1 'polypeptide(L)'
;YLLVDIYLVRADENDKGFKAEVERNSKELQILTMDELSSLEIKNLSDPSVKTLVKDRLKKQYESILEPFAPGKNQIGKLIISRWIMQ
;
A
#
# COMPACT_ATOMS: atom_id res chain seq x y z
N TYR A 1 -14.60 -12.88 -4.98
CA TYR A 1 -13.68 -11.78 -5.35
C TYR A 1 -13.09 -11.17 -4.09
N LEU A 2 -11.92 -10.54 -4.18
CA LEU A 2 -11.28 -9.83 -3.07
C LEU A 2 -11.40 -8.32 -3.31
N LEU A 3 -11.94 -7.59 -2.33
CA LEU A 3 -11.98 -6.12 -2.33
C LEU A 3 -11.15 -5.58 -1.16
N VAL A 4 -10.25 -4.65 -1.46
CA VAL A 4 -9.35 -4.03 -0.48
C VAL A 4 -9.35 -2.51 -0.64
N ASP A 5 -9.58 -1.79 0.46
CA ASP A 5 -9.48 -0.33 0.51
C ASP A 5 -8.23 0.07 1.30
N ILE A 6 -7.25 0.67 0.61
CA ILE A 6 -5.96 1.07 1.17
C ILE A 6 -5.89 2.59 1.31
N TYR A 7 -5.51 3.07 2.49
CA TYR A 7 -5.20 4.47 2.77
C TYR A 7 -3.72 4.64 3.10
N LEU A 8 -3.13 5.69 2.53
CA LEU A 8 -1.76 6.10 2.81
C LEU A 8 -1.76 7.37 3.67
N VAL A 9 -1.02 7.32 4.77
CA VAL A 9 -0.80 8.46 5.65
C VAL A 9 0.63 8.93 5.44
N ARG A 10 0.79 10.21 5.09
CA ARG A 10 2.10 10.86 4.94
C ARG A 10 2.91 10.79 6.25
N ALA A 11 4.22 10.61 6.13
CA ALA A 11 5.12 10.61 7.29
C ALA A 11 5.33 12.02 7.85
N ASP A 12 5.50 13.01 6.96
CA ASP A 12 5.54 14.42 7.32
C ASP A 12 4.16 15.03 7.11
N GLU A 13 3.53 15.48 8.19
CA GLU A 13 2.20 16.10 8.15
C GLU A 13 2.18 17.40 7.33
N ASN A 14 3.34 18.03 7.12
CA ASN A 14 3.51 19.25 6.32
C ASN A 14 3.83 18.96 4.85
N ASP A 15 4.00 17.70 4.45
CA ASP A 15 4.22 17.34 3.05
C ASP A 15 2.93 17.56 2.23
N LYS A 16 2.92 18.71 1.53
CA LYS A 16 1.83 19.11 0.64
C LYS A 16 1.88 18.40 -0.72
N GLY A 17 3.01 17.81 -1.09
CA GLY A 17 3.22 17.12 -2.37
C GLY A 17 2.76 15.67 -2.34
N PHE A 18 2.78 15.02 -1.17
CA PHE A 18 2.50 13.60 -0.99
C PHE A 18 1.23 13.12 -1.71
N LYS A 19 0.10 13.83 -1.53
CA LYS A 19 -1.17 13.43 -2.14
C LYS A 19 -1.08 13.43 -3.67
N ALA A 20 -0.51 14.47 -4.26
CA ALA A 20 -0.39 14.60 -5.71
C ALA A 20 0.50 13.49 -6.28
N GLU A 21 1.54 13.10 -5.56
CA GLU A 21 2.44 12.04 -6.00
C GLU A 21 1.81 10.64 -5.90
N VAL A 22 1.08 10.38 -4.81
CA VAL A 22 0.26 9.16 -4.70
C VAL A 22 -0.77 9.07 -5.81
N GLU A 23 -1.43 10.19 -6.15
CA GLU A 23 -2.40 10.24 -7.25
C GLU A 23 -1.75 9.98 -8.61
N ARG A 24 -0.56 10.54 -8.87
CA ARG A 24 0.20 10.32 -10.11
C ARG A 24 0.58 8.85 -10.30
N ASN A 25 1.01 8.17 -9.24
CA ASN A 25 1.42 6.76 -9.29
C ASN A 25 0.29 5.78 -8.95
N SER A 26 -0.94 6.27 -8.77
CA SER A 26 -2.07 5.46 -8.27
C SER A 26 -2.31 4.17 -9.06
N LYS A 27 -2.14 4.20 -10.38
CA LYS A 27 -2.27 3.00 -11.24
C LYS A 27 -1.20 1.96 -10.94
N GLU A 28 0.04 2.37 -10.78
CA GLU A 28 1.16 1.47 -10.51
C GLU A 28 1.05 0.87 -9.11
N LEU A 29 0.67 1.68 -8.12
CA LEU A 29 0.37 1.22 -6.75
C LEU A 29 -0.77 0.18 -6.74
N GLN A 30 -1.82 0.40 -7.56
CA GLN A 30 -2.92 -0.56 -7.72
C GLN A 30 -2.47 -1.87 -8.35
N ILE A 31 -1.61 -1.83 -9.38
CA ILE A 31 -1.06 -3.03 -10.02
C ILE A 31 -0.25 -3.84 -9.01
N LEU A 32 0.67 -3.21 -8.27
CA LEU A 32 1.43 -3.89 -7.22
C LEU A 32 0.55 -4.52 -6.14
N THR A 33 -0.53 -3.82 -5.76
CA THR A 33 -1.50 -4.39 -4.81
C THR A 33 -2.16 -5.63 -5.40
N MET A 34 -2.58 -5.59 -6.66
CA MET A 34 -3.16 -6.75 -7.32
C MET A 34 -2.16 -7.90 -7.39
N ASP A 35 -0.91 -7.65 -7.74
CA ASP A 35 0.13 -8.68 -7.85
C ASP A 35 0.44 -9.33 -6.50
N GLU A 36 0.65 -8.53 -5.44
CA GLU A 36 0.90 -9.05 -4.09
C GLU A 36 -0.28 -9.88 -3.60
N LEU A 37 -1.51 -9.39 -3.77
CA LEU A 37 -2.71 -10.10 -3.31
C LEU A 37 -3.01 -11.36 -4.13
N SER A 38 -2.75 -11.33 -5.43
CA SER A 38 -2.98 -12.48 -6.33
C SER A 38 -1.96 -13.60 -6.09
N SER A 39 -0.80 -13.29 -5.52
CA SER A 39 0.22 -14.28 -5.15
C SER A 39 -0.17 -15.12 -3.94
N LEU A 40 -1.19 -14.71 -3.18
CA LEU A 40 -1.59 -15.36 -1.93
C LEU A 40 -2.67 -16.41 -2.19
N GLU A 41 -2.54 -17.56 -1.50
CA GLU A 41 -3.64 -18.51 -1.46
C GLU A 41 -4.83 -17.93 -0.68
N ILE A 42 -6.05 -18.16 -1.18
CA ILE A 42 -7.30 -17.67 -0.59
C ILE A 42 -7.43 -18.02 0.90
N LYS A 43 -6.95 -19.21 1.28
CA LYS A 43 -6.96 -19.76 2.64
C LYS A 43 -6.17 -18.89 3.63
N ASN A 44 -5.11 -18.25 3.12
CA ASN A 44 -4.19 -17.42 3.90
C ASN A 44 -4.75 -16.00 4.09
N LEU A 45 -5.66 -15.55 3.22
CA LEU A 45 -6.22 -14.20 3.28
C LEU A 45 -7.14 -13.97 4.51
N SER A 46 -7.58 -15.03 5.19
CA SER A 46 -8.32 -14.95 6.46
C SER A 46 -7.44 -14.85 7.70
N ASP A 47 -6.12 -15.06 7.57
CA ASP A 47 -5.17 -14.99 8.68
C ASP A 47 -4.73 -13.53 8.95
N PRO A 48 -4.93 -12.98 10.16
CA PRO A 48 -4.47 -11.64 10.52
C PRO A 48 -2.96 -11.42 10.34
N SER A 49 -2.16 -12.47 10.49
CA SER A 49 -0.70 -12.45 10.33
C SER A 49 -0.33 -12.19 8.87
N VAL A 50 -1.07 -12.81 7.94
CA VAL A 50 -0.91 -12.60 6.50
C VAL A 50 -1.30 -11.17 6.13
N LYS A 51 -2.40 -10.65 6.67
CA LYS A 51 -2.79 -9.25 6.47
C LYS A 51 -1.69 -8.27 6.92
N THR A 52 -1.04 -8.55 8.04
CA THR A 52 0.06 -7.73 8.56
C THR A 52 1.28 -7.78 7.63
N LEU A 53 1.65 -8.98 7.19
CA LEU A 53 2.76 -9.19 6.28
C LEU A 53 2.54 -8.53 4.91
N VAL A 54 1.34 -8.63 4.34
CA VAL A 54 0.94 -7.94 3.10
C VAL A 54 1.05 -6.44 3.26
N LYS A 55 0.51 -5.89 4.35
CA LYS A 55 0.57 -4.45 4.65
C LYS A 55 2.02 -3.95 4.69
N ASP A 56 2.91 -4.70 5.33
CA ASP A 56 4.32 -4.32 5.45
C ASP A 56 5.08 -4.42 4.11
N ARG A 57 4.76 -5.45 3.30
CA ARG A 57 5.32 -5.60 1.95
C ARG A 57 4.85 -4.49 1.02
N LEU A 58 3.54 -4.23 0.97
CA LEU A 58 2.98 -3.16 0.16
C LEU A 58 3.55 -1.80 0.55
N LYS A 59 3.70 -1.53 1.86
CA LYS A 59 4.32 -0.28 2.32
C LYS A 59 5.73 -0.13 1.74
N LYS A 60 6.58 -1.16 1.82
CA LYS A 60 7.93 -1.11 1.28
C LYS A 60 7.95 -0.89 -0.24
N GLN A 61 7.12 -1.63 -0.97
CA GLN A 61 7.07 -1.50 -2.44
C GLN A 61 6.57 -0.11 -2.85
N TYR A 62 5.57 0.42 -2.16
CA TYR A 62 5.06 1.77 -2.39
C TYR A 62 6.12 2.83 -2.08
N GLU A 63 6.88 2.65 -1.00
CA GLU A 63 8.00 3.54 -0.69
C GLU A 63 9.04 3.55 -1.82
N SER A 64 9.36 2.40 -2.42
CA SER A 64 10.27 2.34 -3.57
C SER A 64 9.74 3.05 -4.82
N ILE A 65 8.44 3.01 -5.10
CA ILE A 65 7.84 3.78 -6.21
C ILE A 65 7.89 5.27 -5.94
N LEU A 66 7.67 5.67 -4.69
CA LEU A 66 7.64 7.09 -4.31
C LEU A 66 9.05 7.65 -4.11
N GLU A 67 10.06 6.81 -3.81
CA GLU A 67 11.45 7.20 -3.52
C GLU A 67 12.06 8.18 -4.54
N PRO A 68 11.91 8.01 -5.87
CA PRO A 68 12.49 8.93 -6.85
C PRO A 68 12.02 10.39 -6.67
N PHE A 69 10.86 10.60 -6.06
CA PHE A 69 10.27 11.93 -5.87
C PHE A 69 10.68 12.60 -4.55
N ALA A 70 11.08 11.82 -3.55
CA ALA A 70 11.70 12.34 -2.33
C ALA A 70 12.83 11.41 -1.85
N PRO A 71 14.01 11.48 -2.50
CA PRO A 71 15.12 10.59 -2.22
C PRO A 71 15.55 10.64 -0.76
N GLY A 72 15.71 9.47 -0.14
CA GLY A 72 16.16 9.35 1.26
C GLY A 72 15.11 9.74 2.31
N LYS A 73 13.85 9.97 1.93
CA LYS A 73 12.75 10.23 2.87
C LYS A 73 11.72 9.10 2.82
N ASN A 74 11.38 8.56 3.98
CA ASN A 74 10.17 7.74 4.13
C ASN A 74 8.95 8.65 3.97
N GLN A 75 8.29 8.59 2.82
CA GLN A 75 7.11 9.40 2.54
C GLN A 75 5.84 8.83 3.18
N ILE A 76 5.77 7.51 3.33
CA ILE A 76 4.62 6.82 3.91
C ILE A 76 4.86 6.58 5.40
N GLY A 77 4.15 7.35 6.23
CA GLY A 77 4.13 7.14 7.68
C GLY A 77 3.39 5.85 8.04
N LYS A 78 2.19 5.66 7.46
CA LYS A 78 1.36 4.47 7.68
C LYS A 78 0.62 4.04 6.41
N LEU A 79 0.49 2.73 6.22
CA LEU A 79 -0.42 2.11 5.27
C LEU A 79 -1.54 1.43 6.06
N ILE A 80 -2.79 1.79 5.77
CA ILE A 80 -3.97 1.29 6.47
C ILE A 80 -4.83 0.51 5.48
N ILE A 81 -5.08 -0.76 5.78
CA ILE A 81 -6.04 -1.60 5.06
C ILE A 81 -7.38 -1.53 5.80
N SER A 82 -8.27 -0.67 5.33
CA SER A 82 -9.54 -0.36 5.98
C SER A 82 -10.65 -1.37 5.67
N ARG A 83 -10.68 -1.91 4.44
CA ARG A 83 -11.58 -2.99 4.04
C ARG A 83 -10.79 -4.15 3.48
N TRP A 84 -11.25 -5.34 3.81
CA TRP A 84 -10.71 -6.61 3.33
C TRP A 84 -11.89 -7.58 3.25
N ILE A 85 -12.55 -7.60 2.10
CA ILE A 85 -13.79 -8.35 1.90
C ILE A 85 -13.50 -9.48 0.92
N MET A 86 -13.66 -10.71 1.40
CA MET A 86 -13.72 -11.91 0.57
C MET A 86 -15.17 -12.38 0.48
N GLN A 87 -15.68 -12.51 -0.75
CA GLN A 87 -16.99 -13.06 -1.07
C GLN A 87 -16.90 -14.11 -2.17
#